data_AF-M5F1T0-F1
#
_entry.id   AF-M5F1T0-F1
#
_cell.length_a   1.000
_cell.length_b   1.000
_cell.length_c   1.000
_cell.angle_alpha   90.00
_cell.angle_beta   90.00
_cell.angle_gamma   90.00
#
_symmetry.space_group_name_H-M   'P 1'
#
loop_
_entity.id
_entity.type
_entity.pdbx_description
1 polymer ?
#
loop_
_entity_poly.entity_id
_entity_poly.type
_entity_poly.pdbx_seq_one_letter_code
_entity_poly.pdbx_strand_id
1 'polypeptide(L)'
;MELRLNIENATPEDLARGIAAAEAVFARAGITALQGAEGLFALEGWDIKGFPEDDKPTEDENQAATVWLEADEAATTACCAGWPEDRIPRHQVMELINVPRTKLQAEALPDTWPARKQLYPDVVKRLEVTAGPDRQIDFDIAFVLGWVPERPTLDRVEPLSEDGDRIPFFTSDVAQVEEMARKALKDWTIEIDRDPCDAHVFDPAAGDDDDEFRRAAWRDFDGSLHMEKPPANPAIALTLAMMRGQSMHFE
;
A
#
# COMPACT_ATOMS: atom_id res chain seq x y z
N MET A 1 -1.39 0.59 10.79
CA MET A 1 -0.43 1.68 11.02
C MET A 1 0.83 1.06 11.58
N GLU A 2 1.96 1.26 10.95
CA GLU A 2 3.25 0.68 11.35
C GLU A 2 4.30 1.78 11.48
N LEU A 3 5.27 1.55 12.35
CA LEU A 3 6.46 2.41 12.47
C LEU A 3 7.45 2.08 11.35
N ARG A 4 7.94 3.10 10.68
CA ARG A 4 9.04 3.02 9.71
C ARG A 4 10.17 3.92 10.16
N LEU A 5 11.41 3.44 10.00
CA LEU A 5 12.62 4.26 10.15
C LEU A 5 13.24 4.50 8.77
N ASN A 6 13.59 5.75 8.48
CA ASN A 6 14.28 6.16 7.28
C ASN A 6 15.73 6.55 7.62
N ILE A 7 16.61 5.54 7.72
CA ILE A 7 18.01 5.71 8.09
C ILE A 7 18.87 5.14 6.96
N GLU A 8 19.66 6.01 6.33
CA GLU A 8 20.51 5.64 5.20
C GLU A 8 21.54 4.58 5.62
N ASN A 9 21.73 3.56 4.78
CA ASN A 9 22.68 2.46 5.00
C ASN A 9 22.37 1.55 6.20
N ALA A 10 21.19 1.68 6.83
CA ALA A 10 20.83 0.80 7.94
C ALA A 10 20.47 -0.59 7.44
N THR A 11 20.96 -1.61 8.14
CA THR A 11 20.60 -2.99 7.84
C THR A 11 19.19 -3.31 8.36
N PRO A 12 18.57 -4.39 7.87
CA PRO A 12 17.26 -4.83 8.35
C PRO A 12 17.22 -5.09 9.86
N GLU A 13 18.29 -5.68 10.40
CA GLU A 13 18.45 -5.94 11.83
C GLU A 13 18.59 -4.65 12.65
N ASP A 14 19.26 -3.63 12.10
CA ASP A 14 19.38 -2.31 12.73
C ASP A 14 18.02 -1.62 12.79
N LEU A 15 17.28 -1.63 11.67
CA LEU A 15 15.94 -1.07 11.59
C LEU A 15 14.98 -1.77 12.56
N ALA A 16 15.01 -3.10 12.64
CA ALA A 16 14.18 -3.87 13.58
C ALA A 16 14.51 -3.52 15.05
N ARG A 17 15.80 -3.36 15.37
CA ARG A 17 16.25 -2.94 16.71
C ARG A 17 15.79 -1.53 17.06
N GLY A 18 15.83 -0.62 16.09
CA GLY A 18 15.30 0.74 16.23
C GLY A 18 13.79 0.75 16.48
N ILE A 19 13.02 0.01 15.68
CA ILE A 19 11.56 -0.08 15.82
C ILE A 19 11.18 -0.63 17.20
N ALA A 20 11.82 -1.72 17.65
CA ALA A 20 11.57 -2.29 18.96
C ALA A 20 11.85 -1.30 20.12
N ALA A 21 12.85 -0.43 19.96
CA ALA A 21 13.16 0.60 20.96
C ALA A 21 12.08 1.69 21.01
N ALA A 22 11.58 2.16 19.87
CA ALA A 22 10.46 3.10 19.81
C ALA A 22 9.18 2.49 20.42
N GLU A 23 8.86 1.25 20.06
CA GLU A 23 7.68 0.55 20.62
C GLU A 23 7.74 0.43 22.15
N ALA A 24 8.94 0.19 22.71
CA ALA A 24 9.13 0.15 24.16
C ALA A 24 8.88 1.52 24.83
N VAL A 25 9.18 2.63 24.15
CA VAL A 25 8.86 3.98 24.64
C VAL A 25 7.35 4.20 24.68
N PHE A 26 6.64 3.90 23.60
CA PHE A 26 5.17 4.01 23.54
C PHE A 26 4.50 3.13 24.60
N ALA A 27 4.95 1.88 24.74
CA ALA A 27 4.44 0.95 25.74
C ALA A 27 4.64 1.47 27.18
N ARG A 28 5.81 2.06 27.49
CA ARG A 28 6.09 2.66 28.80
C ARG A 28 5.22 3.88 29.08
N ALA A 29 4.94 4.69 28.06
CA ALA A 29 4.11 5.88 28.17
C ALA A 29 2.61 5.56 28.21
N GLY A 30 2.20 4.33 27.85
CA GLY A 30 0.80 3.92 27.83
C GLY A 30 -0.01 4.54 26.69
N ILE A 31 0.65 4.98 25.61
CA ILE A 31 0.01 5.51 24.42
C ILE A 31 0.35 4.65 23.19
N THR A 32 -0.46 4.73 22.17
CA THR A 32 -0.18 4.12 20.86
C THR A 32 0.74 5.01 20.04
N ALA A 33 1.44 4.43 19.05
CA ALA A 33 2.22 5.19 18.07
C ALA A 33 1.35 6.18 17.28
N LEU A 34 0.07 5.86 17.04
CA LEU A 34 -0.89 6.76 16.41
C LEU A 34 -1.13 8.01 17.23
N GLN A 35 -1.41 7.86 18.52
CA GLN A 35 -1.58 9.00 19.42
C GLN A 35 -0.32 9.87 19.47
N GLY A 36 0.88 9.26 19.49
CA GLY A 36 2.14 9.99 19.42
C GLY A 36 2.28 10.80 18.13
N ALA A 37 1.98 10.19 16.98
CA ALA A 37 2.05 10.84 15.68
C ALA A 37 1.04 11.99 15.53
N GLU A 38 -0.19 11.80 16.02
CA GLU A 38 -1.22 12.85 16.06
C GLU A 38 -0.80 14.04 16.93
N GLY A 39 -0.20 13.77 18.09
CA GLY A 39 0.38 14.81 18.94
C GLY A 39 1.48 15.60 18.23
N LEU A 40 2.44 14.91 17.61
CA LEU A 40 3.50 15.58 16.85
C LEU A 40 2.91 16.39 15.68
N PHE A 41 1.94 15.85 14.96
CA PHE A 41 1.28 16.55 13.85
C PHE A 41 0.59 17.84 14.31
N ALA A 42 -0.08 17.82 15.47
CA ALA A 42 -0.67 19.03 16.04
C ALA A 42 0.39 20.07 16.40
N LEU A 43 1.51 19.65 17.01
CA LEU A 43 2.61 20.52 17.40
C LEU A 43 3.30 21.18 16.19
N GLU A 44 3.70 20.38 15.21
CA GLU A 44 4.34 20.85 13.97
C GLU A 44 3.38 21.72 13.14
N GLY A 45 2.09 21.34 13.09
CA GLY A 45 1.05 22.13 12.45
C GLY A 45 0.87 23.51 13.11
N TRP A 46 1.03 23.60 14.42
CA TRP A 46 1.00 24.87 15.17
C TRP A 46 2.23 25.73 14.91
N ASP A 47 3.44 25.14 14.85
CA ASP A 47 4.69 25.83 14.48
C ASP A 47 4.63 26.39 13.05
N ILE A 48 4.21 25.59 12.07
CA ILE A 48 4.06 26.00 10.67
C ILE A 48 3.12 27.22 10.53
N LYS A 49 2.10 27.31 11.38
CA LYS A 49 1.13 28.43 11.39
C LYS A 49 1.64 29.67 12.13
N GLY A 50 2.82 29.61 12.76
CA GLY A 50 3.39 30.71 13.53
C GLY A 50 2.80 30.87 14.94
N PHE A 51 2.42 29.76 15.57
CA PHE A 51 1.94 29.70 16.96
C PHE A 51 0.69 30.52 17.30
N PRO A 52 -0.40 30.48 16.51
CA PRO A 52 -1.64 31.18 16.85
C PRO A 52 -2.23 30.64 18.17
N GLU A 53 -2.73 31.52 19.04
CA GLU A 53 -3.27 31.12 20.36
C GLU A 53 -4.46 30.15 20.26
N ASP A 54 -5.32 30.34 19.25
CA ASP A 54 -6.55 29.55 19.06
C ASP A 54 -6.29 28.12 18.55
N ASP A 55 -5.14 27.84 17.92
CA ASP A 55 -4.77 26.50 17.44
C ASP A 55 -3.67 25.86 18.30
N LYS A 56 -3.48 26.34 19.54
CA LYS A 56 -2.48 25.75 20.45
C LYS A 56 -2.83 24.29 20.76
N PRO A 57 -1.88 23.34 20.62
CA PRO A 57 -2.11 21.96 21.00
C PRO A 57 -2.51 21.84 22.48
N THR A 58 -3.40 20.90 22.75
CA THR A 58 -3.80 20.52 24.10
C THR A 58 -2.63 19.94 24.88
N GLU A 59 -2.79 19.83 26.20
CA GLU A 59 -1.77 19.21 27.05
C GLU A 59 -1.50 17.75 26.66
N ASP A 60 -2.57 17.00 26.34
CA ASP A 60 -2.46 15.61 25.93
C ASP A 60 -1.73 15.47 24.58
N GLU A 61 -2.00 16.36 23.61
CA GLU A 61 -1.28 16.39 22.34
C GLU A 61 0.20 16.76 22.52
N ASN A 62 0.52 17.73 23.37
CA ASN A 62 1.91 18.08 23.68
C ASN A 62 2.65 16.93 24.37
N GLN A 63 1.98 16.23 25.30
CA GLN A 63 2.55 15.06 25.97
C GLN A 63 2.77 13.92 24.97
N ALA A 64 1.82 13.68 24.07
CA ALA A 64 1.94 12.66 23.03
C ALA A 64 3.06 13.00 22.02
N ALA A 65 3.20 14.27 21.62
CA ALA A 65 4.29 14.76 20.78
C ALA A 65 5.67 14.53 21.44
N THR A 66 5.76 14.79 22.75
CA THR A 66 6.98 14.55 23.53
C THR A 66 7.37 13.08 23.50
N VAL A 67 6.41 12.18 23.72
CA VAL A 67 6.64 10.72 23.67
C VAL A 67 7.06 10.28 22.26
N TRP A 68 6.51 10.88 21.20
CA TRP A 68 6.93 10.59 19.83
C TRP A 68 8.40 10.98 19.59
N LEU A 69 8.83 12.16 20.04
CA LEU A 69 10.21 12.62 19.93
C LEU A 69 11.17 11.72 20.73
N GLU A 70 10.78 11.31 21.94
CA GLU A 70 11.56 10.33 22.73
C GLU A 70 11.68 8.98 22.01
N ALA A 71 10.61 8.53 21.34
CA ALA A 71 10.61 7.29 20.59
C ALA A 71 11.48 7.36 19.33
N ASP A 72 11.48 8.49 18.62
CA ASP A 72 12.36 8.75 17.47
C ASP A 72 13.85 8.75 17.88
N GLU A 73 14.19 9.38 19.01
CA GLU A 73 15.55 9.38 19.57
C GLU A 73 15.98 7.97 19.98
N ALA A 74 15.10 7.23 20.66
CA ALA A 74 15.36 5.84 21.08
C ALA A 74 15.57 4.92 19.87
N ALA A 75 14.74 5.07 18.83
CA ALA A 75 14.88 4.35 17.58
C ALA A 75 16.21 4.65 16.88
N THR A 76 16.58 5.92 16.76
CA THR A 76 17.84 6.36 16.15
C THR A 76 19.05 5.78 16.90
N THR A 77 19.05 5.90 18.23
CA THR A 77 20.12 5.41 19.10
C THR A 77 20.29 3.89 18.99
N ALA A 78 19.17 3.15 19.02
CA ALA A 78 19.19 1.71 18.92
C ALA A 78 19.59 1.24 17.52
N CYS A 79 19.04 1.84 16.47
CA CYS A 79 19.39 1.52 15.08
C CYS A 79 20.87 1.77 14.80
N CYS A 80 21.39 2.95 15.17
CA CYS A 80 22.77 3.36 14.89
C CYS A 80 23.79 2.88 15.94
N ALA A 81 23.45 1.87 16.74
CA ALA A 81 24.35 1.37 17.77
C ALA A 81 25.71 0.92 17.18
N GLY A 82 26.79 1.59 17.61
CA GLY A 82 28.15 1.32 17.12
C GLY A 82 28.53 2.02 15.82
N TRP A 83 27.67 2.90 15.29
CA TRP A 83 27.97 3.70 14.10
C TRP A 83 28.88 4.88 14.44
N PRO A 84 29.69 5.37 13.49
CA PRO A 84 30.44 6.60 13.67
C PRO A 84 29.49 7.80 13.70
N GLU A 85 29.83 8.83 14.49
CA GLU A 85 28.96 9.97 14.80
C GLU A 85 28.49 10.76 13.56
N ASP A 86 29.34 10.84 12.54
CA ASP A 86 29.03 11.51 11.27
C ASP A 86 27.98 10.78 10.42
N ARG A 87 27.66 9.52 10.76
CA ARG A 87 26.62 8.71 10.11
C ARG A 87 25.33 8.64 10.89
N ILE A 88 25.27 9.21 12.10
CA ILE A 88 24.05 9.21 12.91
C ILE A 88 23.15 10.37 12.41
N PRO A 89 21.91 10.09 12.00
CA PRO A 89 20.96 11.12 11.61
C PRO A 89 20.73 12.14 12.73
N ARG A 90 20.60 13.41 12.35
CA ARG A 90 20.27 14.54 13.27
C ARG A 90 18.88 15.12 13.04
N HIS A 91 18.07 14.46 12.22
CA HIS A 91 16.71 14.82 11.89
C HIS A 91 15.79 13.68 12.32
N GLN A 92 14.47 13.94 12.38
CA GLN A 92 13.48 12.88 12.65
C GLN A 92 13.55 11.82 11.55
N VAL A 93 13.59 10.56 11.96
CA VAL A 93 13.74 9.39 11.07
C VAL A 93 12.52 8.49 11.11
N MET A 94 11.67 8.65 12.13
CA MET A 94 10.52 7.81 12.40
C MET A 94 9.27 8.39 11.74
N GLU A 95 8.51 7.50 11.11
CA GLU A 95 7.23 7.82 10.50
C GLU A 95 6.18 6.79 10.88
N LEU A 96 4.93 7.23 10.99
CA LEU A 96 3.78 6.34 11.08
C LEU A 96 3.15 6.20 9.71
N ILE A 97 3.27 5.01 9.11
CA ILE A 97 2.74 4.76 7.78
C ILE A 97 1.43 3.98 7.88
N ASN A 98 0.43 4.43 7.12
CA ASN A 98 -0.80 3.67 6.88
C ASN A 98 -0.62 2.71 5.71
N VAL A 99 0.35 1.82 5.85
CA VAL A 99 0.46 0.64 5.00
C VAL A 99 0.95 -0.46 5.93
N PRO A 100 0.24 -1.58 6.08
CA PRO A 100 0.90 -2.78 6.55
C PRO A 100 2.14 -2.97 5.68
N ARG A 101 3.30 -3.39 6.22
CA ARG A 101 4.39 -3.91 5.41
C ARG A 101 3.79 -5.02 4.54
N THR A 102 3.41 -4.65 3.32
CA THR A 102 2.90 -5.63 2.38
C THR A 102 4.03 -6.63 2.18
N LYS A 103 3.70 -7.90 1.99
CA LYS A 103 4.72 -8.90 1.66
C LYS A 103 5.50 -8.51 0.39
N LEU A 104 4.95 -7.61 -0.44
CA LEU A 104 5.58 -6.97 -1.60
C LEU A 104 6.74 -6.01 -1.26
N GLN A 105 6.82 -5.55 -0.02
CA GLN A 105 7.89 -4.70 0.50
C GLN A 105 8.91 -5.48 1.36
N ALA A 106 8.78 -6.81 1.44
CA ALA A 106 9.75 -7.67 2.09
C ALA A 106 11.07 -7.71 1.29
N GLU A 107 12.19 -7.75 1.99
CA GLU A 107 13.54 -7.79 1.40
C GLU A 107 13.78 -9.06 0.58
N ALA A 108 13.14 -10.16 0.96
CA ALA A 108 13.17 -11.43 0.25
C ALA A 108 11.79 -11.71 -0.33
N LEU A 109 11.59 -11.32 -1.59
CA LEU A 109 10.38 -11.66 -2.31
C LEU A 109 10.42 -13.12 -2.78
N PRO A 110 9.26 -13.80 -2.81
CA PRO A 110 9.19 -15.16 -3.30
C PRO A 110 9.58 -15.25 -4.78
N ASP A 111 10.48 -16.17 -5.10
CA ASP A 111 10.95 -16.45 -6.45
C ASP A 111 10.05 -17.47 -7.18
N THR A 112 9.29 -18.28 -6.44
CA THR A 112 8.36 -19.26 -7.02
C THR A 112 6.95 -18.72 -7.24
N TRP A 113 6.32 -19.15 -8.34
CA TRP A 113 4.96 -18.79 -8.70
C TRP A 113 3.91 -19.04 -7.59
N PRO A 114 3.87 -20.21 -6.93
CA PRO A 114 2.91 -20.45 -5.85
C PRO A 114 3.04 -19.49 -4.67
N ALA A 115 4.26 -19.05 -4.35
CA ALA A 115 4.49 -18.13 -3.25
C ALA A 115 4.21 -16.67 -3.65
N ARG A 116 4.43 -16.28 -4.91
CA ARG A 116 4.01 -14.95 -5.42
C ARG A 116 2.50 -14.75 -5.36
N LYS A 117 1.71 -15.80 -5.59
CA LYS A 117 0.25 -15.74 -5.48
C LYS A 117 -0.25 -15.30 -4.11
N GLN A 118 0.52 -15.54 -3.05
CA GLN A 118 0.20 -15.12 -1.68
C GLN A 118 0.31 -13.59 -1.46
N LEU A 119 0.73 -12.85 -2.49
CA LEU A 119 0.85 -11.40 -2.50
C LEU A 119 -0.37 -10.71 -3.14
N TYR A 120 -1.29 -11.46 -3.78
CA TYR A 120 -2.47 -10.88 -4.44
C TYR A 120 -3.33 -10.03 -3.51
N PRO A 121 -3.66 -10.48 -2.28
CA PRO A 121 -4.47 -9.67 -1.37
C PRO A 121 -3.81 -8.32 -1.04
N ASP A 122 -2.47 -8.25 -1.03
CA ASP A 122 -1.75 -7.01 -0.76
C ASP A 122 -1.83 -6.04 -1.95
N VAL A 123 -1.78 -6.55 -3.18
CA VAL A 123 -1.98 -5.74 -4.39
C VAL A 123 -3.41 -5.20 -4.43
N VAL A 124 -4.41 -6.04 -4.13
CA VAL A 124 -5.82 -5.63 -4.07
C VAL A 124 -6.01 -4.49 -3.05
N LYS A 125 -5.54 -4.67 -1.81
CA LYS A 125 -5.64 -3.63 -0.77
C LYS A 125 -4.99 -2.31 -1.19
N ARG A 126 -3.86 -2.36 -1.91
CA ARG A 126 -3.21 -1.15 -2.43
C ARG A 126 -4.02 -0.47 -3.52
N LEU A 127 -4.63 -1.23 -4.43
CA LEU A 127 -5.54 -0.69 -5.43
C LEU A 127 -6.78 -0.03 -4.79
N GLU A 128 -7.31 -0.61 -3.71
CA GLU A 128 -8.50 -0.10 -3.01
C GLU A 128 -8.29 1.30 -2.42
N VAL A 129 -7.07 1.61 -1.93
CA VAL A 129 -6.77 2.89 -1.27
C VAL A 129 -6.06 3.89 -2.18
N THR A 130 -5.73 3.49 -3.41
CA THR A 130 -4.98 4.32 -4.35
C THR A 130 -5.85 5.47 -4.89
N ALA A 131 -5.31 6.69 -4.81
CA ALA A 131 -6.03 7.91 -5.21
C ALA A 131 -5.90 8.27 -6.70
N GLY A 132 -5.16 7.50 -7.50
CA GLY A 132 -4.92 7.78 -8.91
C GLY A 132 -3.90 6.83 -9.55
N PRO A 133 -3.36 7.15 -10.73
CA PRO A 133 -2.29 6.37 -11.36
C PRO A 133 -1.12 6.05 -10.41
N ASP A 134 -0.73 4.77 -10.31
CA ASP A 134 0.43 4.30 -9.55
C ASP A 134 1.17 3.24 -10.35
N ARG A 135 2.30 3.66 -10.94
CA ARG A 135 3.12 2.80 -11.80
C ARG A 135 3.81 1.68 -11.03
N GLN A 136 4.08 1.85 -9.75
CA GLN A 136 4.66 0.78 -8.94
C GLN A 136 3.63 -0.32 -8.69
N ILE A 137 2.35 0.02 -8.51
CA ILE A 137 1.28 -0.98 -8.44
C ILE A 137 1.16 -1.74 -9.76
N ASP A 138 1.28 -1.08 -10.91
CA ASP A 138 1.25 -1.77 -12.21
C ASP A 138 2.35 -2.85 -12.32
N PHE A 139 3.56 -2.53 -11.85
CA PHE A 139 4.68 -3.46 -11.79
C PHE A 139 4.44 -4.61 -10.81
N ASP A 140 3.82 -4.31 -9.68
CA ASP A 140 3.48 -5.30 -8.67
C ASP A 140 2.42 -6.27 -9.20
N ILE A 141 1.43 -5.77 -9.95
CA ILE A 141 0.44 -6.60 -10.67
C ILE A 141 1.15 -7.55 -11.65
N ALA A 142 2.02 -7.04 -12.51
CA ALA A 142 2.75 -7.88 -13.46
C ALA A 142 3.64 -8.92 -12.78
N PHE A 143 4.27 -8.57 -11.65
CA PHE A 143 5.09 -9.48 -10.87
C PHE A 143 4.25 -10.60 -10.23
N VAL A 144 3.13 -10.26 -9.60
CA VAL A 144 2.25 -11.27 -8.99
C VAL A 144 1.51 -12.08 -10.03
N LEU A 145 1.29 -11.57 -11.24
CA LEU A 145 0.77 -12.31 -12.40
C LEU A 145 1.84 -13.18 -13.10
N GLY A 146 3.11 -13.04 -12.71
CA GLY A 146 4.20 -13.90 -13.18
C GLY A 146 4.72 -13.50 -14.56
N TRP A 147 4.39 -12.29 -15.03
CA TRP A 147 4.80 -11.78 -16.33
C TRP A 147 6.25 -11.29 -16.33
N VAL A 148 6.75 -10.99 -15.13
CA VAL A 148 8.15 -10.61 -14.90
C VAL A 148 8.78 -11.51 -13.83
N PRO A 149 10.04 -11.92 -14.02
CA PRO A 149 10.72 -12.83 -13.11
C PRO A 149 11.14 -12.15 -11.81
N GLU A 150 11.39 -10.84 -11.83
CA GLU A 150 11.75 -10.04 -10.66
C GLU A 150 10.75 -8.90 -10.49
N ARG A 151 10.51 -8.49 -9.24
CA ARG A 151 9.67 -7.33 -8.95
C ARG A 151 10.38 -6.07 -9.46
N PRO A 152 9.82 -5.35 -10.44
CA PRO A 152 10.42 -4.13 -10.93
C PRO A 152 10.23 -2.98 -9.95
N THR A 153 11.18 -2.05 -9.97
CA THR A 153 11.17 -0.82 -9.17
C THR A 153 11.32 0.39 -10.09
N LEU A 154 10.77 1.53 -9.69
CA LEU A 154 10.74 2.76 -10.52
C LEU A 154 12.12 3.32 -10.89
N ASP A 155 13.17 2.95 -10.16
CA ASP A 155 14.56 3.36 -10.38
C ASP A 155 15.28 2.54 -11.47
N ARG A 156 14.65 1.47 -11.98
CA ARG A 156 15.19 0.63 -13.04
C ARG A 156 14.60 0.99 -14.41
N VAL A 157 15.27 0.55 -15.47
CA VAL A 157 14.72 0.61 -16.85
C VAL A 157 13.37 -0.09 -16.86
N GLU A 158 12.40 0.49 -17.58
CA GLU A 158 11.05 -0.06 -17.65
C GLU A 158 11.12 -1.54 -18.06
N PRO A 159 10.66 -2.45 -17.19
CA PRO A 159 10.73 -3.88 -17.44
C PRO A 159 9.87 -4.26 -18.64
N LEU A 160 10.32 -5.28 -19.35
CA LEU A 160 9.52 -5.99 -20.35
C LEU A 160 9.04 -7.31 -19.74
N SER A 161 7.89 -7.80 -20.21
CA SER A 161 7.48 -9.18 -19.95
C SER A 161 8.50 -10.17 -20.52
N GLU A 162 8.39 -11.45 -20.14
CA GLU A 162 9.20 -12.51 -20.76
C GLU A 162 9.08 -12.55 -22.30
N ASP A 163 7.93 -12.15 -22.83
CA ASP A 163 7.65 -12.07 -24.28
C ASP A 163 8.18 -10.77 -24.94
N GLY A 164 8.76 -9.86 -24.16
CA GLY A 164 9.30 -8.58 -24.64
C GLY A 164 8.27 -7.45 -24.75
N ASP A 165 7.05 -7.64 -24.24
CA ASP A 165 6.01 -6.62 -24.24
C ASP A 165 6.17 -5.66 -23.06
N ARG A 166 5.73 -4.41 -23.23
CA ARG A 166 5.71 -3.44 -22.12
C ARG A 166 4.64 -3.84 -21.11
N ILE A 167 4.94 -3.63 -19.83
CA ILE A 167 3.95 -3.83 -18.77
C ILE A 167 2.77 -2.84 -18.96
N PRO A 168 1.52 -3.30 -18.94
CA PRO A 168 0.35 -2.43 -19.05
C PRO A 168 0.26 -1.40 -17.92
N PHE A 169 -0.39 -0.28 -18.20
CA PHE A 169 -0.70 0.80 -17.28
C PHE A 169 -2.03 0.53 -16.55
N PHE A 170 -2.05 -0.52 -15.73
CA PHE A 170 -3.25 -1.01 -15.03
C PHE A 170 -4.01 0.07 -14.25
N THR A 171 -3.30 1.03 -13.68
CA THR A 171 -3.88 2.09 -12.85
C THR A 171 -4.23 3.38 -13.61
N SER A 172 -3.91 3.49 -14.90
CA SER A 172 -4.06 4.75 -15.64
C SER A 172 -4.58 4.66 -17.08
N ASP A 173 -4.54 3.50 -17.74
CA ASP A 173 -5.03 3.32 -19.10
C ASP A 173 -6.14 2.26 -19.16
N VAL A 174 -7.39 2.71 -19.03
CA VAL A 174 -8.55 1.81 -19.06
C VAL A 174 -8.69 1.09 -20.40
N ALA A 175 -8.30 1.71 -21.52
CA ALA A 175 -8.42 1.09 -22.83
C ALA A 175 -7.46 -0.09 -22.95
N GLN A 176 -6.24 0.06 -22.44
CA GLN A 176 -5.26 -1.02 -22.40
C GLN A 176 -5.70 -2.16 -21.48
N VAL A 177 -6.25 -1.85 -20.29
CA VAL A 177 -6.76 -2.86 -19.36
C VAL A 177 -7.94 -3.61 -19.98
N GLU A 178 -8.83 -2.91 -20.67
CA GLU A 178 -9.99 -3.50 -21.35
C GLU A 178 -9.57 -4.42 -22.50
N GLU A 179 -8.62 -3.99 -23.35
CA GLU A 179 -8.09 -4.83 -24.43
C GLU A 179 -7.50 -6.14 -23.88
N MET A 180 -6.70 -6.04 -22.83
CA MET A 180 -6.12 -7.19 -22.14
C MET A 180 -7.21 -8.09 -21.55
N ALA A 181 -8.20 -7.52 -20.86
CA ALA A 181 -9.30 -8.25 -20.25
C ALA A 181 -10.10 -9.02 -21.30
N ARG A 182 -10.42 -8.40 -22.45
CA ARG A 182 -11.13 -9.02 -23.56
C ARG A 182 -10.35 -10.16 -24.21
N LYS A 183 -9.01 -10.04 -24.25
CA LYS A 183 -8.14 -11.11 -24.73
C LYS A 183 -8.11 -12.31 -23.78
N ALA A 184 -8.11 -12.05 -22.47
CA ALA A 184 -8.02 -13.08 -21.43
C ALA A 184 -9.36 -13.77 -21.13
N LEU A 185 -10.45 -13.01 -21.10
CA LEU A 185 -11.79 -13.45 -20.73
C LEU A 185 -12.69 -13.45 -21.96
N LYS A 186 -12.36 -14.34 -22.90
CA LYS A 186 -13.11 -14.45 -24.15
C LYS A 186 -14.56 -14.82 -23.84
N ASP A 187 -15.50 -14.12 -24.48
CA ASP A 187 -16.94 -14.31 -24.37
C ASP A 187 -17.57 -13.85 -23.03
N TRP A 188 -16.78 -13.25 -22.13
CA TRP A 188 -17.29 -12.62 -20.91
C TRP A 188 -17.74 -11.18 -21.16
N THR A 189 -18.68 -10.72 -20.32
CA THR A 189 -19.16 -9.34 -20.30
C THR A 189 -18.27 -8.50 -19.40
N ILE A 190 -17.94 -7.29 -19.86
CA ILE A 190 -17.19 -6.28 -19.10
C ILE A 190 -18.00 -5.00 -19.13
N GLU A 191 -18.38 -4.53 -17.95
CA GLU A 191 -19.12 -3.28 -17.72
C GLU A 191 -18.24 -2.34 -16.90
N ILE A 192 -18.19 -1.06 -17.31
CA ILE A 192 -17.36 -0.04 -16.67
C ILE A 192 -18.21 1.22 -16.52
N ASP A 193 -18.50 1.57 -15.28
CA ASP A 193 -19.16 2.82 -14.92
C ASP A 193 -18.12 3.91 -14.63
N ARG A 194 -18.42 5.14 -15.05
CA ARG A 194 -17.50 6.28 -14.88
C ARG A 194 -17.88 7.21 -13.74
N ASP A 195 -19.17 7.24 -13.37
CA ASP A 195 -19.66 8.09 -12.28
C ASP A 195 -20.88 7.44 -11.58
N PRO A 196 -20.69 6.88 -10.38
CA PRO A 196 -19.40 6.65 -9.71
C PRO A 196 -18.54 5.65 -10.50
N CYS A 197 -17.21 5.71 -10.34
CA CYS A 197 -16.34 4.70 -10.95
C CYS A 197 -16.62 3.32 -10.37
N ASP A 198 -16.89 2.33 -11.22
CA ASP A 198 -17.08 0.93 -10.85
C ASP A 198 -16.82 0.04 -12.08
N ALA A 199 -16.64 -1.27 -11.86
CA ALA A 199 -16.53 -2.22 -12.95
C ALA A 199 -17.03 -3.61 -12.53
N HIS A 200 -17.68 -4.28 -13.48
CA HIS A 200 -18.20 -5.63 -13.33
C HIS A 200 -17.69 -6.49 -14.48
N VAL A 201 -17.26 -7.71 -14.17
CA VAL A 201 -16.78 -8.68 -15.15
C VAL A 201 -17.44 -10.01 -14.84
N PHE A 202 -18.20 -10.56 -15.79
CA PHE A 202 -18.95 -11.79 -15.56
C PHE A 202 -19.14 -12.64 -16.81
N ASP A 203 -19.27 -13.95 -16.62
CA ASP A 203 -19.65 -14.87 -17.70
C ASP A 203 -21.17 -14.79 -17.93
N PRO A 204 -21.65 -14.32 -19.09
CA PRO A 204 -23.08 -14.25 -19.36
C PRO A 204 -23.76 -15.61 -19.49
N ALA A 205 -22.99 -16.70 -19.64
CA ALA A 205 -23.51 -18.06 -19.69
C ALA A 205 -23.65 -18.72 -18.30
N ALA A 206 -23.07 -18.12 -17.25
CA ALA A 206 -23.20 -18.59 -15.88
C ALA A 206 -24.57 -18.25 -15.30
N GLY A 207 -25.07 -19.11 -14.40
CA GLY A 207 -26.33 -18.87 -13.69
C GLY A 207 -26.21 -17.72 -12.70
N ASP A 208 -27.35 -17.18 -12.26
CA ASP A 208 -27.37 -16.02 -11.35
C ASP A 208 -26.77 -16.28 -9.96
N ASP A 209 -26.69 -17.55 -9.54
CA ASP A 209 -26.17 -17.97 -8.24
C ASP A 209 -24.68 -18.39 -8.27
N ASP A 210 -23.98 -18.15 -9.39
CA ASP A 210 -22.62 -18.64 -9.60
C ASP A 210 -21.59 -17.51 -9.41
N ASP A 211 -21.31 -17.22 -8.15
CA ASP A 211 -20.41 -16.14 -7.71
C ASP A 211 -18.98 -16.30 -8.26
N GLU A 212 -18.55 -17.52 -8.62
CA GLU A 212 -17.23 -17.79 -9.22
C GLU A 212 -17.05 -17.08 -10.58
N PHE A 213 -18.16 -16.84 -11.29
CA PHE A 213 -18.17 -16.21 -12.61
C PHE A 213 -18.57 -14.74 -12.57
N ARG A 214 -18.58 -14.11 -11.39
CA ARG A 214 -18.99 -12.73 -11.18
C ARG A 214 -17.94 -11.97 -10.37
N ARG A 215 -17.52 -10.83 -10.89
CA ARG A 215 -16.40 -10.06 -10.33
C ARG A 215 -16.75 -8.59 -10.30
N ALA A 216 -16.66 -7.98 -9.12
CA ALA A 216 -16.99 -6.57 -8.92
C ALA A 216 -15.83 -5.78 -8.33
N ALA A 217 -15.68 -4.52 -8.77
CA ALA A 217 -14.65 -3.60 -8.30
C ALA A 217 -15.04 -2.86 -7.03
N TRP A 218 -16.29 -2.44 -6.89
CA TRP A 218 -16.76 -1.73 -5.68
C TRP A 218 -18.06 -2.27 -5.14
N ARG A 219 -19.13 -2.23 -5.95
CA ARG A 219 -20.45 -2.75 -5.57
C ARG A 219 -20.61 -4.14 -6.12
N ASP A 220 -20.86 -5.10 -5.26
CA ASP A 220 -21.17 -6.46 -5.69
C ASP A 220 -22.54 -6.53 -6.39
N PHE A 221 -22.83 -7.65 -7.06
CA PHE A 221 -24.07 -7.83 -7.83
C PHE A 221 -25.33 -7.83 -6.96
N ASP A 222 -25.19 -8.15 -5.66
CA ASP A 222 -26.26 -8.07 -4.66
C ASP A 222 -26.41 -6.66 -4.04
N GLY A 223 -25.53 -5.72 -4.40
CA GLY A 223 -25.48 -4.36 -3.87
C GLY A 223 -24.64 -4.20 -2.61
N SER A 224 -24.02 -5.26 -2.09
CA SER A 224 -23.03 -5.16 -1.02
C SER A 224 -21.77 -4.42 -1.48
N LEU A 225 -21.02 -3.86 -0.53
CA LEU A 225 -19.86 -3.03 -0.83
C LEU A 225 -18.57 -3.74 -0.42
N HIS A 226 -17.63 -3.89 -1.35
CA HIS A 226 -16.28 -4.33 -1.03
C HIS A 226 -15.42 -3.19 -0.45
N MET A 227 -15.76 -1.93 -0.74
CA MET A 227 -15.01 -0.74 -0.32
C MET A 227 -15.97 0.37 0.13
N GLU A 228 -15.52 1.25 1.02
CA GLU A 228 -16.34 2.39 1.47
C GLU A 228 -16.55 3.46 0.39
N LYS A 229 -15.61 3.58 -0.55
CA LYS A 229 -15.58 4.58 -1.61
C LYS A 229 -15.32 3.92 -2.97
N PRO A 230 -15.79 4.51 -4.08
CA PRO A 230 -15.47 4.03 -5.41
C PRO A 230 -13.96 4.11 -5.70
N PRO A 231 -13.44 3.28 -6.62
CA PRO A 231 -12.08 3.38 -7.10
C PRO A 231 -11.81 4.77 -7.72
N ALA A 232 -10.56 5.23 -7.65
CA ALA A 232 -10.23 6.59 -8.08
C ALA A 232 -10.40 6.85 -9.59
N ASN A 233 -10.36 5.80 -10.43
CA ASN A 233 -10.62 5.91 -11.86
C ASN A 233 -11.07 4.57 -12.47
N PRO A 234 -11.57 4.56 -13.74
CA PRO A 234 -12.06 3.35 -14.40
C PRO A 234 -11.01 2.26 -14.65
N ALA A 235 -9.73 2.62 -14.83
CA ALA A 235 -8.66 1.64 -15.02
C ALA A 235 -8.41 0.84 -13.72
N ILE A 236 -8.38 1.54 -12.58
CA ILE A 236 -8.31 0.92 -11.26
C ILE A 236 -9.55 0.06 -11.00
N ALA A 237 -10.74 0.54 -11.36
CA ALA A 237 -11.97 -0.22 -11.19
C ALA A 237 -11.92 -1.56 -11.95
N LEU A 238 -11.63 -1.53 -13.26
CA LEU A 238 -11.54 -2.76 -14.05
C LEU A 238 -10.43 -3.68 -13.54
N THR A 239 -9.27 -3.13 -13.18
CA THR A 239 -8.16 -3.90 -12.61
C THR A 239 -8.55 -4.58 -11.29
N LEU A 240 -9.28 -3.89 -10.40
CA LEU A 240 -9.80 -4.46 -9.14
C LEU A 240 -10.74 -5.64 -9.41
N ALA A 241 -11.72 -5.48 -10.30
CA ALA A 241 -12.63 -6.57 -10.66
C ALA A 241 -11.86 -7.79 -11.19
N MET A 242 -10.89 -7.58 -12.09
CA MET A 242 -10.05 -8.65 -12.61
C MET A 242 -9.23 -9.35 -11.52
N MET A 243 -8.57 -8.58 -10.64
CA MET A 243 -7.71 -9.10 -9.59
C MET A 243 -8.51 -9.86 -8.52
N ARG A 244 -9.70 -9.40 -8.16
CA ARG A 244 -10.57 -10.09 -7.20
C ARG A 244 -11.07 -11.43 -7.71
N GLY A 245 -11.39 -11.50 -9.00
CA GLY A 245 -11.72 -12.77 -9.63
C GLY A 245 -10.57 -13.78 -9.65
N GLN A 246 -9.33 -13.30 -9.65
CA GLN A 246 -8.18 -14.18 -9.46
C GLN A 246 -8.05 -14.60 -7.99
N SER A 247 -8.36 -13.72 -7.02
CA SER A 247 -8.23 -14.04 -5.59
C SER A 247 -9.27 -15.03 -5.05
N MET A 248 -10.48 -15.08 -5.62
CA MET A 248 -11.56 -15.98 -5.15
C MET A 248 -11.30 -17.47 -5.37
N HIS A 249 -10.36 -17.86 -6.24
CA HIS A 249 -9.96 -19.27 -6.40
C HIS A 249 -9.05 -19.78 -5.26
N PHE A 250 -8.89 -19.03 -4.15
CA PHE A 250 -7.85 -19.26 -3.15
C PHE A 250 -8.31 -19.19 -1.68
N GLU A 251 -9.62 -19.33 -1.40
CA GLU A 251 -10.11 -19.76 -0.08
C GLU A 251 -10.33 -21.27 -0.01
#